data_AF-Q2Z1K2-F1
#
_entry.id   AF-Q2Z1K2-F1
#
_cell.length_a   1.000
_cell.length_b   1.000
_cell.length_c   1.000
_cell.angle_alpha   90.00
_cell.angle_beta   90.00
_cell.angle_gamma   90.00
#
_symmetry.space_group_name_H-M   'P 1'
#
loop_
_entity.id
_entity.type
_entity.pdbx_description
1 polymer ?
#
loop_
_entity_poly.entity_id
_entity_poly.type
_entity_poly.pdbx_seq_one_letter_code
_entity_poly.pdbx_strand_id
1 'polypeptide(L)'
;FRKGLRLHDNPALRECIQGADTVRCVYILDPWFAGSSNVGINRWRFLLQCLEDLDANLRKLNSRLFVIRGQPADVFPRLFKEWNIAKLSIEYDSEPFGKERDAAIKKLASEAGVEVIVRISHTLYDLDKIIELNGGQPPLTYKRFQTLISRMEPLEMPVETITPEVMKKCTTPVSDDHDEKYG
;
A
#
# COMPACT_ATOMS: atom_id res chain seq x y z
N PHE A 1 -3.67 -0.73 0.86
CA PHE A 1 -2.90 -0.30 2.05
C PHE A 1 -2.29 -1.49 2.76
N ARG A 2 -1.08 -1.30 3.33
CA ARG A 2 -0.39 -2.26 4.22
C ARG A 2 0.37 -1.50 5.31
N LYS A 3 1.47 -0.81 4.94
CA LYS A 3 2.27 0.02 5.86
C LYS A 3 1.92 1.50 5.77
N GLY A 4 2.03 2.14 4.60
CA GLY A 4 1.72 3.55 4.37
C GLY A 4 0.25 3.91 4.56
N LEU A 5 -0.26 3.88 5.79
CA LEU A 5 -1.63 4.20 6.20
C LEU A 5 -1.85 5.72 6.23
N ARG A 6 -1.67 6.37 5.07
CA ARG A 6 -1.74 7.82 4.91
C ARG A 6 -2.17 8.23 3.51
N LEU A 7 -2.76 9.42 3.40
CA LEU A 7 -3.15 10.04 2.13
C LEU A 7 -2.12 11.06 1.60
N HIS A 8 -1.31 11.62 2.49
CA HIS A 8 -0.19 12.49 2.09
C HIS A 8 1.01 11.66 1.63
N ASP A 9 1.80 12.19 0.71
CA ASP A 9 3.00 11.53 0.19
C ASP A 9 2.80 10.05 -0.16
N ASN A 10 1.73 9.78 -0.92
CA ASN A 10 1.35 8.44 -1.34
C ASN A 10 1.39 8.34 -2.87
N PRO A 11 2.59 8.18 -3.47
CA PRO A 11 2.75 8.15 -4.92
C PRO A 11 2.02 6.96 -5.56
N ALA A 12 1.98 5.81 -4.89
CA ALA A 12 1.24 4.63 -5.37
C ALA A 12 -0.26 4.94 -5.52
N LEU A 13 -0.87 5.56 -4.51
CA LEU A 13 -2.29 5.94 -4.55
C LEU A 13 -2.55 7.02 -5.60
N ARG A 14 -1.69 8.05 -5.66
CA ARG A 14 -1.84 9.16 -6.61
C ARG A 14 -1.84 8.67 -8.07
N GLU A 15 -0.90 7.81 -8.42
CA GLU A 15 -0.82 7.21 -9.76
C GLU A 15 -1.99 6.25 -10.05
N CYS A 16 -2.46 5.52 -9.03
CA CYS A 16 -3.64 4.67 -9.17
C CYS A 16 -4.88 5.46 -9.58
N ILE A 17 -5.10 6.62 -8.95
CA ILE A 17 -6.24 7.51 -9.21
C ILE A 17 -6.14 8.17 -10.60
N GLN A 18 -4.93 8.45 -11.08
CA GLN A 18 -4.73 9.08 -12.39
C GLN A 18 -5.33 8.21 -13.52
N GLY A 19 -6.30 8.78 -14.24
CA GLY A 19 -6.98 8.10 -15.35
C GLY A 19 -7.95 6.99 -14.93
N ALA A 20 -8.27 6.84 -13.64
CA ALA A 20 -9.24 5.86 -13.16
C ALA A 20 -10.64 6.48 -12.99
N ASP A 21 -11.68 5.77 -13.45
CA ASP A 21 -13.08 6.16 -13.23
C ASP A 21 -13.56 5.83 -11.81
N THR A 22 -13.01 4.76 -11.23
CA THR A 22 -13.34 4.33 -9.87
C THR A 22 -12.09 3.91 -9.08
N VAL A 23 -12.12 4.12 -7.77
CA VAL A 23 -11.05 3.70 -6.84
C VAL A 23 -11.64 3.12 -5.56
N ARG A 24 -11.06 2.02 -5.08
CA ARG A 24 -11.34 1.42 -3.78
C ARG A 24 -10.05 1.30 -2.97
N CYS A 25 -10.04 1.96 -1.82
CA CYS A 25 -8.95 1.90 -0.87
C CYS A 25 -9.12 0.68 0.03
N VAL A 26 -8.26 -0.34 -0.11
CA VAL A 26 -8.41 -1.61 0.61
C VAL A 26 -7.34 -1.81 1.68
N TYR A 27 -7.71 -2.39 2.82
CA TYR A 27 -6.79 -2.97 3.78
C TYR A 27 -7.20 -4.43 4.01
N ILE A 28 -6.27 -5.37 3.80
CA ILE A 28 -6.55 -6.79 4.03
C ILE A 28 -6.06 -7.15 5.43
N LEU A 29 -7.02 -7.41 6.32
CA LEU A 29 -6.77 -7.87 7.67
C LEU A 29 -6.62 -9.39 7.66
N ASP A 30 -5.38 -9.86 7.62
CA ASP A 30 -5.07 -11.29 7.63
C ASP A 30 -5.21 -11.86 9.05
N PRO A 31 -6.18 -12.74 9.33
CA PRO A 31 -6.36 -13.35 10.64
C PRO A 31 -5.18 -14.26 11.02
N TRP A 32 -4.42 -14.80 10.06
CA TRP A 32 -3.20 -15.55 10.36
C TRP A 32 -2.13 -14.63 10.91
N PHE A 33 -2.03 -13.38 10.45
CA PHE A 33 -1.18 -12.39 11.08
C PHE A 33 -1.60 -12.13 12.54
N ALA A 34 -2.91 -12.14 12.85
CA ALA A 34 -3.40 -12.00 14.22
C ALA A 34 -3.20 -13.24 15.11
N GLY A 35 -3.26 -14.45 14.55
CA GLY A 35 -3.13 -15.70 15.29
C GLY A 35 -1.70 -16.24 15.40
N SER A 36 -0.82 -15.95 14.44
CA SER A 36 0.53 -16.55 14.35
C SER A 36 1.66 -15.65 14.85
N SER A 37 1.39 -14.37 15.10
CA SER A 37 2.41 -13.42 15.53
C SER A 37 2.15 -12.95 16.96
N ASN A 38 3.23 -12.78 17.73
CA ASN A 38 3.24 -12.17 19.08
C ASN A 38 2.84 -10.67 19.03
N VAL A 39 1.74 -10.33 18.36
CA VAL A 39 1.24 -8.96 18.27
C VAL A 39 0.39 -8.71 19.52
N GLY A 40 1.00 -8.03 20.49
CA GLY A 40 0.31 -7.60 21.69
C GLY A 40 -0.83 -6.61 21.39
N ILE A 41 -1.78 -6.53 22.32
CA ILE A 41 -2.99 -5.69 22.24
C ILE A 41 -2.71 -4.22 21.85
N ASN A 42 -1.59 -3.66 22.30
CA ASN A 42 -1.22 -2.27 22.00
C ASN A 42 -0.96 -2.05 20.50
N ARG A 43 -0.32 -3.00 19.82
CA ARG A 43 -0.08 -2.93 18.37
C ARG A 43 -1.38 -3.08 17.59
N TRP A 44 -2.27 -3.97 18.04
CA TRP A 44 -3.60 -4.13 17.46
C TRP A 44 -4.42 -2.85 17.58
N ARG A 45 -4.48 -2.27 18.78
CA ARG A 45 -5.19 -1.01 19.02
C ARG A 45 -4.65 0.13 18.15
N PHE A 46 -3.33 0.28 18.07
CA PHE A 46 -2.71 1.30 17.23
C PHE A 46 -3.09 1.13 15.76
N LEU A 47 -3.01 -0.11 15.23
CA LEU A 47 -3.40 -0.40 13.86
C LEU A 47 -4.86 -0.03 13.59
N LEU A 48 -5.79 -0.47 14.44
CA LEU A 48 -7.22 -0.16 14.28
C LEU A 48 -7.48 1.35 14.27
N GLN A 49 -6.84 2.10 15.19
CA GLN A 49 -6.93 3.56 15.23
C GLN A 49 -6.38 4.22 13.94
N CYS A 50 -5.31 3.68 13.35
CA CYS A 50 -4.83 4.16 12.06
C CYS A 50 -5.80 3.86 10.91
N LEU A 51 -6.49 2.72 10.93
CA LEU A 51 -7.50 2.39 9.93
C LEU A 51 -8.75 3.28 10.08
N GLU A 52 -9.16 3.57 11.31
CA GLU A 52 -10.24 4.52 11.61
C GLU A 52 -9.92 5.93 11.12
N ASP A 53 -8.71 6.44 11.41
CA ASP A 53 -8.26 7.75 10.90
C ASP A 53 -8.23 7.77 9.36
N LEU A 54 -7.73 6.70 8.74
CA LEU A 54 -7.69 6.59 7.28
C LEU A 54 -9.10 6.59 6.66
N ASP A 55 -10.06 5.84 7.22
CA ASP A 55 -11.47 5.86 6.78
C ASP A 55 -12.08 7.25 6.98
N ALA A 56 -11.86 7.89 8.13
CA ALA A 56 -12.35 9.23 8.41
C ALA A 56 -11.83 10.27 7.40
N ASN A 57 -10.56 10.17 7.00
CA ASN A 57 -9.98 11.04 6.00
C ASN A 57 -10.48 10.72 4.58
N LEU A 58 -10.73 9.45 4.25
CA LEU A 58 -11.35 9.05 2.98
C LEU A 58 -12.82 9.51 2.87
N ARG A 59 -13.57 9.53 3.98
CA ARG A 59 -14.95 10.05 4.02
C ARG A 59 -15.03 11.52 3.62
N LYS A 60 -14.04 12.34 3.99
CA LYS A 60 -13.94 13.75 3.56
C LYS A 60 -13.76 13.90 2.04
N LEU A 61 -13.35 12.82 1.37
CA LEU A 61 -13.19 12.73 -0.08
C LEU A 61 -14.34 11.98 -0.77
N ASN A 62 -15.48 11.79 -0.09
CA ASN A 62 -16.60 10.96 -0.55
C ASN A 62 -16.19 9.52 -0.90
N SER A 63 -15.24 8.98 -0.14
CA SER A 63 -14.72 7.62 -0.27
C SER A 63 -14.83 6.87 1.06
N ARG A 64 -14.41 5.61 1.08
CA ARG A 64 -14.40 4.72 2.25
C ARG A 64 -13.19 3.79 2.21
N LEU A 65 -12.75 3.36 3.38
CA LEU A 65 -11.82 2.25 3.53
C LEU A 65 -12.60 0.92 3.47
N PHE A 66 -12.08 -0.03 2.68
CA PHE A 66 -12.59 -1.39 2.58
C PHE A 66 -11.67 -2.31 3.38
N VAL A 67 -12.03 -2.63 4.62
CA VAL A 67 -11.30 -3.58 5.45
C VAL A 67 -11.81 -4.98 5.16
N ILE A 68 -10.95 -5.84 4.61
CA ILE A 68 -11.33 -7.17 4.14
C ILE A 68 -10.58 -8.21 4.94
N ARG A 69 -11.30 -9.18 5.52
CA ARG A 69 -10.69 -10.26 6.29
C ARG A 69 -10.28 -11.41 5.37
N GLY A 70 -9.07 -11.93 5.56
CA GLY A 70 -8.56 -13.11 4.84
C GLY A 70 -7.12 -12.96 4.37
N GLN A 71 -6.61 -13.98 3.69
CA GLN A 71 -5.27 -13.93 3.12
C GLN A 71 -5.29 -13.19 1.77
N PRO A 72 -4.30 -12.32 1.49
CA PRO A 72 -4.24 -11.60 0.22
C PRO A 72 -4.32 -12.50 -1.02
N ALA A 73 -3.70 -13.68 -0.98
CA ALA A 73 -3.68 -14.63 -2.09
C ALA A 73 -5.08 -15.18 -2.44
N ASP A 74 -5.98 -15.29 -1.46
CA ASP A 74 -7.36 -15.74 -1.68
C ASP A 74 -8.29 -14.57 -2.01
N VAL A 75 -8.05 -13.42 -1.37
CA VAL A 75 -8.89 -12.24 -1.47
C VAL A 75 -8.77 -11.59 -2.84
N PHE A 76 -7.54 -11.37 -3.34
CA PHE A 76 -7.34 -10.60 -4.56
C PHE A 76 -7.97 -11.22 -5.82
N PRO A 77 -7.84 -12.53 -6.11
CA PRO A 77 -8.50 -13.14 -7.27
C PRO A 77 -10.01 -12.92 -7.29
N ARG A 78 -10.66 -13.02 -6.11
CA ARG A 78 -12.09 -12.74 -5.97
C ARG A 78 -12.40 -11.27 -6.27
N LEU A 79 -11.66 -10.33 -5.67
CA LEU A 79 -11.88 -8.90 -5.84
C LEU A 79 -11.63 -8.43 -7.28
N PHE A 80 -10.59 -8.95 -7.94
CA PHE A 80 -10.30 -8.60 -9.33
C PHE A 80 -11.49 -8.90 -10.23
N LYS A 81 -12.13 -10.06 -10.02
CA LYS A 81 -13.32 -10.46 -10.77
C LYS A 81 -14.58 -9.69 -10.34
N GLU A 82 -14.86 -9.63 -9.04
CA GLU A 82 -16.08 -9.02 -8.49
C GLU A 82 -16.18 -7.53 -8.81
N TRP A 83 -15.05 -6.83 -8.76
CA TRP A 83 -15.00 -5.38 -8.97
C TRP A 83 -14.51 -4.97 -10.35
N ASN A 84 -14.22 -5.94 -11.23
CA ASN A 84 -13.65 -5.71 -12.56
C ASN A 84 -12.44 -4.77 -12.52
N ILE A 85 -11.44 -5.14 -11.71
CA ILE A 85 -10.27 -4.29 -11.44
C ILE A 85 -9.34 -4.27 -12.66
N ALA A 86 -8.86 -3.07 -13.03
CA ALA A 86 -7.83 -2.90 -14.05
C ALA A 86 -6.45 -2.59 -13.48
N LYS A 87 -6.38 -1.93 -12.32
CA LYS A 87 -5.14 -1.50 -11.66
C LYS A 87 -5.11 -1.86 -10.17
N LEU A 88 -3.96 -2.32 -9.70
CA LEU A 88 -3.64 -2.51 -8.28
C LEU A 88 -2.39 -1.71 -7.94
N SER A 89 -2.50 -0.75 -7.02
CA SER A 89 -1.36 0.03 -6.54
C SER A 89 -0.93 -0.34 -5.14
N ILE A 90 0.38 -0.45 -4.92
CA ILE A 90 0.97 -0.78 -3.63
C ILE A 90 2.23 0.03 -3.33
N GLU A 91 2.39 0.46 -2.08
CA GLU A 91 3.71 0.88 -1.56
C GLU A 91 4.65 -0.34 -1.51
N TYR A 92 5.90 -0.18 -1.94
CA TYR A 92 6.93 -1.21 -1.92
C TYR A 92 7.26 -1.64 -0.50
N ASP A 93 7.33 -2.96 -0.29
CA ASP A 93 7.72 -3.57 0.97
C ASP A 93 9.09 -4.24 0.81
N SER A 94 10.13 -3.63 1.38
CA SER A 94 11.51 -4.10 1.21
C SER A 94 11.86 -5.32 2.07
N GLU A 95 10.99 -5.71 3.02
CA GLU A 95 11.24 -6.84 3.91
C GLU A 95 11.06 -8.18 3.16
N PRO A 96 11.86 -9.23 3.46
CA PRO A 96 11.85 -10.49 2.69
C PRO A 96 10.46 -11.12 2.53
N PHE A 97 9.70 -11.21 3.62
CA PHE A 97 8.32 -11.74 3.60
C PHE A 97 7.38 -10.87 2.74
N GLY A 98 7.54 -9.55 2.83
CA GLY A 98 6.78 -8.59 2.01
C GLY A 98 7.06 -8.76 0.51
N LYS A 99 8.34 -8.92 0.14
CA LYS A 99 8.76 -9.18 -1.25
C LYS A 99 8.16 -10.48 -1.79
N GLU A 100 8.18 -11.57 -1.02
CA GLU A 100 7.62 -12.87 -1.43
C GLU A 100 6.10 -12.79 -1.62
N ARG A 101 5.38 -12.21 -0.64
CA ARG A 101 3.94 -11.96 -0.75
C ARG A 101 3.61 -11.13 -1.98
N ASP A 102 4.29 -10.01 -2.18
CA ASP A 102 3.99 -9.09 -3.28
C ASP A 102 4.33 -9.70 -4.64
N ALA A 103 5.33 -10.59 -4.73
CA ALA A 103 5.62 -11.36 -5.93
C ALA A 103 4.47 -12.33 -6.28
N ALA A 104 3.91 -13.02 -5.28
CA ALA A 104 2.74 -13.87 -5.49
C ALA A 104 1.51 -13.07 -5.95
N ILE A 105 1.26 -11.90 -5.34
CA ILE A 105 0.14 -11.03 -5.74
C ILE A 105 0.34 -10.46 -7.15
N LYS A 106 1.57 -10.08 -7.52
CA LYS A 106 1.88 -9.64 -8.90
C LYS A 106 1.58 -10.72 -9.93
N LYS A 107 1.87 -11.99 -9.62
CA LYS A 107 1.53 -13.12 -10.49
C LYS A 107 0.01 -13.26 -10.66
N LEU A 108 -0.73 -13.25 -9.56
CA LEU A 108 -2.21 -13.33 -9.59
C LEU A 108 -2.84 -12.15 -10.36
N ALA A 109 -2.31 -10.94 -10.18
CA ALA A 109 -2.75 -9.76 -10.91
C ALA A 109 -2.49 -9.90 -12.42
N SER A 110 -1.30 -10.35 -12.80
CA SER A 110 -0.95 -10.59 -14.21
C SER A 110 -1.85 -11.65 -14.86
N GLU A 111 -2.18 -12.73 -14.15
CA GLU A 111 -3.10 -13.78 -14.62
C GLU A 111 -4.53 -13.25 -14.82
N ALA A 112 -4.92 -12.25 -14.02
CA ALA A 112 -6.21 -11.57 -14.12
C ALA A 112 -6.22 -10.36 -15.09
N GLY A 113 -5.09 -10.05 -15.74
CA GLY A 113 -4.98 -8.88 -16.61
C GLY A 113 -4.96 -7.52 -15.88
N VAL A 114 -4.59 -7.52 -14.60
CA VAL A 114 -4.51 -6.35 -13.74
C VAL A 114 -3.10 -5.76 -13.75
N GLU A 115 -2.98 -4.48 -14.09
CA GLU A 115 -1.72 -3.74 -14.00
C GLU A 115 -1.34 -3.51 -12.52
N VAL A 116 -0.08 -3.77 -12.17
CA VAL A 116 0.41 -3.55 -10.81
C VAL A 116 1.37 -2.37 -10.75
N ILE A 117 0.95 -1.32 -10.05
CA ILE A 117 1.75 -0.13 -9.77
C ILE A 117 2.45 -0.31 -8.42
N VAL A 118 3.77 -0.16 -8.39
CA VAL A 118 4.56 -0.23 -7.15
C VAL A 118 5.40 1.02 -7.01
N ARG A 119 5.31 1.70 -5.86
CA ARG A 119 6.12 2.90 -5.57
C ARG A 119 6.83 2.78 -4.23
N ILE A 120 8.05 3.27 -4.17
CA ILE A 120 8.85 3.34 -2.94
C ILE A 120 8.45 4.61 -2.20
N SER A 121 7.85 4.46 -1.02
CA SER A 121 7.49 5.60 -0.16
C SER A 121 7.55 5.26 1.34
N HIS A 122 8.07 4.08 1.69
CA HIS A 122 8.27 3.67 3.08
C HIS A 122 9.69 3.99 3.59
N THR A 123 10.65 4.01 2.67
CA THR A 123 12.05 4.34 2.92
C THR A 123 12.43 5.59 2.14
N LEU A 124 13.37 6.38 2.68
CA LEU A 124 13.85 7.60 2.01
C LEU A 124 14.44 7.29 0.64
N TYR A 125 15.24 6.23 0.55
CA TYR A 125 15.91 5.82 -0.67
C TYR A 125 15.42 4.46 -1.15
N ASP A 126 15.68 4.19 -2.43
CA ASP A 126 15.66 2.84 -2.97
C ASP A 126 16.81 2.02 -2.39
N LEU A 127 16.46 1.01 -1.60
CA LEU A 127 17.45 0.17 -0.92
C LEU A 127 18.25 -0.70 -1.90
N ASP A 128 17.64 -1.10 -3.02
CA ASP A 128 18.30 -1.94 -4.01
C ASP A 128 19.43 -1.13 -4.71
N LYS A 129 19.22 0.18 -4.95
CA LYS A 129 20.28 1.10 -5.40
C LYS A 129 21.41 1.26 -4.40
N ILE A 130 21.11 1.33 -3.09
CA ILE A 130 22.15 1.42 -2.04
C ILE A 130 23.03 0.16 -2.04
N ILE A 131 22.40 -1.01 -2.18
CA ILE A 131 23.09 -2.31 -2.23
C ILE A 131 23.95 -2.40 -3.49
N GLU A 132 23.45 -1.96 -4.65
CA GLU A 132 24.20 -1.91 -5.91
C GLU A 132 25.45 -1.02 -5.80
N LEU A 133 25.30 0.21 -5.27
CA LEU A 133 26.42 1.14 -5.03
C LEU A 133 27.48 0.59 -4.06
N ASN A 134 27.11 -0.40 -3.26
CA ASN A 134 28.00 -1.08 -2.33
C ASN A 134 28.52 -2.43 -2.85
N GLY A 135 28.44 -2.69 -4.15
CA GLY A 135 28.97 -3.91 -4.77
C GLY A 135 28.07 -5.13 -4.55
N GLY A 136 26.75 -4.94 -4.47
CA GLY A 136 25.77 -6.01 -4.34
C GLY A 136 25.58 -6.54 -2.91
N GLN A 137 26.11 -5.85 -1.90
CA GLN A 137 25.97 -6.24 -0.49
C GLN A 137 25.44 -5.08 0.35
N PRO A 138 24.57 -5.32 1.35
CA PRO A 138 24.10 -4.26 2.23
C PRO A 138 25.26 -3.70 3.09
N PRO A 139 25.31 -2.38 3.35
CA PRO A 139 26.33 -1.82 4.22
C PRO A 139 26.13 -2.31 5.66
N LEU A 140 27.16 -2.98 6.22
CA LEU A 140 27.10 -3.55 7.57
C LEU A 140 27.43 -2.54 8.69
N THR A 141 27.84 -1.32 8.32
CA THR A 141 28.11 -0.25 9.29
C THR A 141 27.36 1.02 8.92
N TYR A 142 26.92 1.75 9.94
CA TYR A 142 26.19 3.00 9.75
C TYR A 142 27.03 4.06 9.00
N LYS A 143 28.34 4.15 9.30
CA LYS A 143 29.24 5.09 8.60
C LYS A 143 29.37 4.76 7.10
N ARG A 144 29.41 3.47 6.74
CA ARG A 144 29.41 3.05 5.34
C ARG A 144 28.10 3.42 4.66
N PHE A 145 26.97 3.17 5.31
CA PHE A 145 25.65 3.61 4.84
C PHE A 145 25.61 5.13 4.58
N GLN A 146 26.04 5.95 5.54
CA GLN A 146 26.11 7.41 5.38
C GLN A 146 26.99 7.84 4.19
N THR A 147 28.12 7.15 3.96
CA THR A 147 29.03 7.43 2.84
C THR A 147 28.42 7.09 1.48
N LEU A 148 27.53 6.09 1.43
CA LEU A 148 26.84 5.70 0.20
C LEU A 148 25.75 6.71 -0.13
N ILE A 149 24.87 7.02 0.82
CA ILE A 149 23.76 7.96 0.59
C ILE A 149 24.23 9.38 0.31
N SER A 150 25.40 9.81 0.79
CA SER A 150 25.95 11.13 0.46
C SER A 150 26.40 11.28 -1.00
N ARG A 151 26.45 10.18 -1.76
CA ARG A 151 26.77 10.14 -3.19
C ARG A 151 25.54 9.89 -4.07
N MET A 152 24.38 9.63 -3.44
CA MET A 152 23.14 9.40 -4.17
C MET A 152 22.52 10.73 -4.60
N GLU A 153 21.59 10.64 -5.56
CA GLU A 153 20.80 11.78 -5.97
C GLU A 153 19.97 12.33 -4.79
N PRO A 154 19.69 13.66 -4.78
CA PRO A 154 18.80 14.26 -3.80
C PRO A 154 17.44 13.57 -3.75
N LEU A 155 16.85 13.53 -2.55
CA LEU A 155 15.51 12.99 -2.37
C LEU A 155 14.48 13.82 -3.15
N GLU A 156 13.54 13.13 -3.78
CA GLU A 156 12.38 13.76 -4.39
C GLU A 156 11.52 14.43 -3.31
N MET A 157 10.90 15.56 -3.67
CA MET A 157 9.95 16.21 -2.78
C MET A 157 8.71 15.33 -2.60
N PRO A 158 8.12 15.28 -1.39
CA PRO A 158 6.93 14.50 -1.13
C PRO A 158 5.81 14.85 -2.13
N VAL A 159 5.10 13.84 -2.63
CA VAL A 159 3.95 14.11 -3.52
C VAL A 159 2.82 14.76 -2.72
N GLU A 160 2.09 15.67 -3.35
CA GLU A 160 0.98 16.33 -2.65
C GLU A 160 -0.09 15.32 -2.23
N THR A 161 -0.75 15.62 -1.11
CA THR A 161 -1.84 14.81 -0.58
C THR A 161 -2.98 14.66 -1.57
N ILE A 162 -3.72 13.56 -1.45
CA ILE A 162 -4.96 13.37 -2.20
C ILE A 162 -5.99 14.39 -1.72
N THR A 163 -6.52 15.18 -2.67
CA THR A 163 -7.56 16.19 -2.43
C THR A 163 -8.85 15.85 -3.18
N PRO A 164 -9.99 16.51 -2.87
CA PRO A 164 -11.21 16.35 -3.64
C PRO A 164 -11.02 16.63 -5.14
N GLU A 165 -10.13 17.55 -5.51
CA GLU A 165 -9.81 17.87 -6.92
C GLU A 165 -9.14 16.68 -7.62
N VAL A 166 -8.20 16.01 -6.93
CA VAL A 166 -7.55 14.78 -7.43
C VAL A 166 -8.58 13.67 -7.62
N MET A 167 -9.53 13.55 -6.69
CA MET A 167 -10.60 12.56 -6.73
C MET A 167 -11.74 12.94 -7.69
N LYS A 168 -11.84 14.17 -8.19
CA LYS A 168 -13.05 14.68 -8.88
C LYS A 168 -13.52 13.82 -10.07
N LYS A 169 -12.58 13.16 -10.75
CA LYS A 169 -12.86 12.27 -11.90
C LYS A 169 -13.04 10.80 -11.51
N CYS A 170 -12.75 10.45 -10.26
CA CYS A 170 -12.65 9.09 -9.75
C CYS A 170 -13.59 8.90 -8.55
N THR A 171 -14.59 8.04 -8.71
CA THR A 171 -15.57 7.79 -7.64
C THR A 171 -15.22 6.53 -6.84
N THR A 172 -15.71 6.42 -5.62
CA THR A 172 -15.64 5.17 -4.87
C THR A 172 -17.02 4.54 -4.83
N PRO A 173 -17.23 3.38 -5.47
CA PRO A 173 -18.52 2.71 -5.38
C PRO A 173 -18.69 2.11 -3.99
N VAL A 174 -19.58 2.71 -3.20
CA VAL A 174 -19.92 2.31 -1.83
C VAL A 174 -21.39 1.85 -1.84
N SER A 175 -21.67 0.68 -1.28
CA SER A 175 -23.04 0.16 -1.11
C SER A 175 -23.59 0.52 0.27
N ASP A 176 -24.91 0.50 0.43
CA ASP A 176 -25.58 0.82 1.70
C ASP A 176 -25.17 -0.13 2.85
N ASP A 177 -24.81 -1.37 2.52
CA ASP A 177 -24.35 -2.40 3.45
C ASP A 177 -22.82 -2.38 3.69
N HIS A 178 -22.14 -1.28 3.36
CA HIS A 178 -20.67 -1.17 3.48
C HIS A 178 -20.19 -1.47 4.90
N ASP A 179 -20.83 -0.90 5.91
CA ASP A 179 -20.41 -1.06 7.31
C ASP A 179 -20.65 -2.48 7.82
N GLU A 180 -21.63 -3.21 7.29
CA GLU A 180 -21.85 -4.63 7.61
C GLU A 180 -20.81 -5.54 6.96
N LYS A 181 -20.36 -5.19 5.74
CA LYS A 181 -19.39 -5.98 4.97
C LYS A 181 -17.93 -5.72 5.34
N TYR A 182 -17.60 -4.48 5.67
CA TYR A 182 -16.22 -4.00 5.78
C TYR A 182 -15.93 -3.23 7.08
N GLY A 183 -16.91 -3.07 7.97
CA GLY A 183 -16.78 -2.44 9.30
C GLY A 183 -16.33 -3.37 10.41
#